data_AF-A0A7E4V6S4-F1
#
_entry.id   AF-A0A7E4V6S4-F1
#
_cell.length_a   1.000
_cell.length_b   1.000
_cell.length_c   1.000
_cell.angle_alpha   90.00
_cell.angle_beta   90.00
_cell.angle_gamma   90.00
#
_symmetry.space_group_name_H-M   'P 1'
#
loop_
_entity.id
_entity.type
_entity.pdbx_description
1 polymer ?
#
loop_
_entity_poly.entity_id
_entity_poly.type
_entity_poly.pdbx_seq_one_letter_code
_entity_poly.pdbx_strand_id
1 'polypeptide(L)'
;MRLRRVNKQLNHVVEERLQSQIYLDVVKCDLLDVMREDEQSGTNDVYPHRRHNLLINISDRSITLFVADHWTSRDVSCLYRCVAFFAKYARCITIDAAIAELIVVGLSTMKLSRWHAFETYVQAVGPIVANELHMKVTKSPQPIPIPFFPLATEITIRALTSDLSHLSRLPDYGVSVRRLFNESTLELLRINIVDTASASRYEVGSACRHIKRPHKHMNTFKKWVHAAELREKYVQQYS
;
A
#
# COMPACT_ATOMS: atom_id res chain seq x y z
N MET A 1 -22.31 -1.39 1.11
CA MET A 1 -22.92 -1.32 -0.25
C MET A 1 -24.39 -1.78 -0.26
N ARG A 2 -25.32 -1.08 0.42
CA ARG A 2 -26.78 -1.33 0.28
C ARG A 2 -27.53 -0.19 -0.43
N LEU A 3 -26.86 0.94 -0.69
CA LEU A 3 -27.44 2.13 -1.33
C LEU A 3 -27.63 1.97 -2.85
N ARG A 4 -26.89 1.05 -3.49
CA ARG A 4 -26.97 0.80 -4.94
C ARG A 4 -28.32 0.28 -5.44
N ARG A 5 -29.22 -0.14 -4.54
CA ARG A 5 -30.54 -0.66 -4.90
C ARG A 5 -31.68 0.36 -4.83
N VAL A 6 -31.42 1.58 -4.34
CA VAL A 6 -32.49 2.49 -3.93
C VAL A 6 -32.79 3.55 -4.98
N ASN A 7 -31.79 4.06 -5.71
CA ASN A 7 -32.01 5.11 -6.70
C ASN A 7 -30.95 5.09 -7.82
N LYS A 8 -31.39 4.94 -9.08
CA LYS A 8 -30.52 4.90 -10.26
C LYS A 8 -29.80 6.23 -10.51
N GLN A 9 -30.46 7.36 -10.26
CA GLN A 9 -29.86 8.69 -10.43
C GLN A 9 -28.76 8.93 -9.40
N LEU A 10 -29.01 8.60 -8.13
CA LEU A 10 -27.97 8.68 -7.09
C LEU A 10 -26.77 7.79 -7.43
N ASN A 11 -27.01 6.58 -7.94
CA ASN A 11 -25.93 5.70 -8.37
C ASN A 11 -25.13 6.29 -9.52
N HIS A 12 -25.79 6.94 -10.47
CA HIS A 12 -25.12 7.58 -11.59
C HIS A 12 -24.20 8.70 -11.10
N VAL A 13 -24.71 9.60 -10.26
CA VAL A 13 -23.92 10.69 -9.66
C VAL A 13 -22.74 10.14 -8.84
N VAL A 14 -22.95 9.09 -8.05
CA VAL A 14 -21.87 8.45 -7.28
C VAL A 14 -20.84 7.81 -8.21
N GLU A 15 -21.27 7.15 -9.28
CA GLU A 15 -20.35 6.49 -10.22
C GLU A 15 -19.56 7.53 -11.03
N GLU A 16 -20.19 8.62 -11.49
CA GLU A 16 -19.49 9.76 -12.12
C GLU A 16 -18.45 10.36 -11.16
N ARG A 17 -18.84 10.56 -9.89
CA ARG A 17 -17.93 11.07 -8.88
C ARG A 17 -16.75 10.13 -8.66
N LEU A 18 -16.97 8.81 -8.61
CA LEU A 18 -15.90 7.81 -8.48
C LEU A 18 -15.01 7.75 -9.72
N GLN A 19 -15.57 7.88 -10.92
CA GLN A 19 -14.81 7.95 -12.17
C GLN A 19 -13.92 9.18 -12.25
N SER A 20 -14.31 10.29 -11.59
CA SER A 20 -13.46 11.48 -11.49
C SER A 20 -12.27 11.33 -10.52
N GLN A 21 -12.22 10.24 -9.73
CA GLN A 21 -11.15 9.99 -8.76
C GLN A 21 -9.94 9.37 -9.46
N ILE A 22 -8.93 10.19 -9.70
CA ILE A 22 -7.72 9.84 -10.45
C ILE A 22 -6.61 9.38 -9.50
N TYR A 23 -6.50 10.03 -8.34
CA TYR A 23 -5.44 9.81 -7.36
C TYR A 23 -5.95 8.93 -6.22
N LEU A 24 -5.18 7.89 -5.89
CA LEU A 24 -5.40 7.06 -4.71
C LEU A 24 -4.13 7.07 -3.87
N ASP A 25 -4.21 7.64 -2.68
CA ASP A 25 -3.15 7.59 -1.69
C ASP A 25 -3.58 6.70 -0.52
N VAL A 26 -2.71 5.77 -0.11
CA VAL A 26 -2.94 4.90 1.04
C VAL A 26 -1.72 4.94 1.96
N VAL A 27 -1.91 5.49 3.16
CA VAL A 27 -0.84 5.81 4.11
C VAL A 27 -1.08 5.10 5.43
N LYS A 28 -0.02 4.54 6.00
CA LYS A 28 0.04 4.01 7.36
C LYS A 28 0.68 5.07 8.27
N CYS A 29 -0.04 5.50 9.29
CA CYS A 29 0.39 6.59 10.19
C CYS A 29 -0.36 6.59 11.53
N ASP A 30 0.01 7.52 12.42
CA ASP A 30 -0.81 7.85 13.60
C ASP A 30 -2.06 8.62 13.16
N LEU A 31 -3.22 8.02 13.37
CA LEU A 31 -4.50 8.61 13.00
C LEU A 31 -4.88 9.81 13.87
N LEU A 32 -4.36 9.91 15.10
CA LEU A 32 -4.62 11.04 15.97
C LEU A 32 -3.97 12.31 15.44
N ASP A 33 -2.77 12.20 14.87
CA ASP A 33 -2.08 13.33 14.28
C ASP A 33 -2.80 13.82 13.02
N VAL A 34 -3.27 12.91 12.16
CA VAL A 34 -4.10 13.26 10.99
C VAL A 34 -5.38 14.00 11.41
N MET A 35 -6.07 13.53 12.46
CA MET A 35 -7.28 14.20 12.95
C MET A 35 -6.98 15.58 13.53
N ARG A 36 -5.88 15.73 14.29
CA ARG A 36 -5.45 17.03 14.82
C ARG A 36 -5.11 18.01 13.71
N GLU A 37 -4.47 17.54 12.65
CA GLU A 37 -4.13 18.37 11.48
C GLU A 37 -5.40 18.85 10.75
N ASP A 38 -6.40 17.97 10.55
CA ASP A 38 -7.69 18.34 9.92
C ASP A 38 -8.52 19.31 10.78
N GLU A 39 -8.45 19.17 12.11
CA GLU A 39 -9.07 20.13 13.04
C GLU A 39 -8.37 21.49 12.98
N GLN A 40 -7.04 21.52 12.87
CA GLN A 40 -6.25 22.75 12.80
C GLN A 40 -6.40 23.47 11.45
N SER A 41 -6.54 22.74 10.35
CA SER A 41 -6.81 23.32 9.02
C SER A 41 -8.24 23.86 8.90
N GLY A 42 -9.17 23.38 9.73
CA GLY A 42 -10.58 23.76 9.70
C GLY A 42 -11.37 23.18 8.52
N THR A 43 -10.78 22.23 7.78
CA THR A 43 -11.39 21.60 6.60
C THR A 43 -12.50 20.61 6.99
N ASN A 44 -12.28 19.82 8.04
CA ASN A 44 -13.20 18.75 8.47
C ASN A 44 -13.54 17.75 7.34
N ASP A 45 -12.57 17.46 6.48
CA ASP A 45 -12.73 16.61 5.29
C ASP A 45 -12.23 15.18 5.53
N VAL A 46 -11.79 14.87 6.76
CA VAL A 46 -11.34 13.54 7.15
C VAL A 46 -12.43 12.80 7.92
N TYR A 47 -12.91 11.69 7.34
CA TYR A 47 -14.02 10.92 7.90
C TYR A 47 -13.53 9.61 8.54
N PRO A 48 -13.85 9.34 9.81
CA PRO A 48 -13.48 8.09 10.47
C PRO A 48 -14.38 6.92 10.06
N HIS A 49 -13.78 5.75 9.89
CA HIS A 49 -14.53 4.52 9.68
C HIS A 49 -15.13 4.02 11.01
N ARG A 50 -16.44 3.78 11.05
CA ARG A 50 -17.21 3.48 12.28
C ARG A 50 -16.73 2.31 13.15
N ARG A 51 -15.97 1.36 12.59
CA ARG A 51 -15.64 0.07 13.23
C ARG A 51 -14.18 -0.35 13.10
N HIS A 52 -13.39 0.43 12.38
CA HIS A 52 -12.03 0.06 12.02
C HIS A 52 -11.17 1.30 12.14
N ASN A 53 -9.89 1.10 12.47
CA ASN A 53 -8.93 2.17 12.64
C ASN A 53 -8.44 2.66 11.26
N LEU A 54 -9.37 3.27 10.53
CA LEU A 54 -9.16 3.86 9.21
C LEU A 54 -9.83 5.22 9.16
N LEU A 55 -9.18 6.17 8.49
CA LEU A 55 -9.78 7.43 8.08
C LEU A 55 -9.82 7.50 6.55
N ILE A 56 -10.75 8.28 6.02
CA ILE A 56 -10.84 8.55 4.59
C ILE A 56 -11.03 10.04 4.34
N ASN A 57 -10.23 10.59 3.44
CA ASN A 57 -10.46 11.90 2.84
C ASN A 57 -10.84 11.68 1.37
N ILE A 58 -11.92 12.29 0.91
CA ILE A 58 -12.36 12.24 -0.48
C ILE A 58 -12.49 13.67 -1.00
N SER A 59 -11.56 14.05 -1.87
CA SER A 59 -11.59 15.34 -2.56
C SER A 59 -12.16 15.19 -3.98
N ASP A 60 -11.98 16.20 -4.84
CA ASP A 60 -12.52 16.18 -6.20
C ASP A 60 -11.91 15.14 -7.12
N ARG A 61 -10.61 14.89 -6.98
CA ARG A 61 -9.88 13.95 -7.83
C ARG A 61 -9.05 12.96 -7.03
N SER A 62 -9.02 13.07 -5.71
CA SER A 62 -8.15 12.30 -4.84
C SER A 62 -8.94 11.61 -3.74
N ILE A 63 -8.56 10.36 -3.49
CA ILE A 63 -8.96 9.62 -2.31
C ILE A 63 -7.71 9.32 -1.51
N THR A 64 -7.72 9.70 -0.25
CA THR A 64 -6.67 9.33 0.71
C THR A 64 -7.25 8.42 1.77
N LEU A 65 -6.66 7.24 1.93
CA LEU A 65 -6.98 6.27 2.96
C LEU A 65 -5.86 6.26 3.99
N PHE A 66 -6.19 6.61 5.23
CA PHE A 66 -5.26 6.51 6.35
C PHE A 66 -5.58 5.26 7.15
N VAL A 67 -4.55 4.51 7.54
CA VAL A 67 -4.69 3.35 8.41
C VAL A 67 -3.73 3.47 9.58
N ALA A 68 -4.18 3.07 10.77
CA ALA A 68 -3.35 3.14 11.96
C ALA A 68 -2.08 2.28 11.85
N ASP A 69 -0.98 2.77 12.43
CA ASP A 69 0.28 2.02 12.54
C ASP A 69 0.10 0.65 13.20
N HIS A 70 -0.76 0.59 14.21
CA HIS A 70 -1.13 -0.62 14.93
C HIS A 70 -2.47 -1.18 14.44
N TRP A 71 -2.54 -1.48 13.15
CA TRP A 71 -3.72 -2.09 12.55
C TRP A 71 -4.04 -3.49 13.13
N THR A 72 -5.32 -3.79 13.29
CA THR A 72 -5.78 -5.14 13.64
C THR A 72 -5.99 -5.98 12.39
N SER A 73 -6.11 -7.30 12.54
CA SER A 73 -6.45 -8.20 11.41
C SER A 73 -7.77 -7.81 10.70
N ARG A 74 -8.71 -7.21 11.45
CA ARG A 74 -9.96 -6.68 10.90
C ARG A 74 -9.72 -5.42 10.07
N ASP A 75 -8.87 -4.52 10.54
CA ASP A 75 -8.48 -3.31 9.81
C ASP A 75 -7.78 -3.66 8.51
N VAL A 76 -6.84 -4.61 8.53
CA VAL A 76 -6.17 -5.15 7.33
C VAL A 76 -7.16 -5.66 6.29
N SER A 77 -8.15 -6.45 6.73
CA SER A 77 -9.18 -6.99 5.84
C SER A 77 -10.11 -5.89 5.30
N CYS A 78 -10.40 -4.87 6.11
CA CYS A 78 -11.19 -3.72 5.70
C CYS A 78 -10.43 -2.86 4.68
N LEU A 79 -9.17 -2.55 4.96
CA LEU A 79 -8.28 -1.78 4.11
C LEU A 79 -8.14 -2.41 2.74
N TYR A 80 -7.84 -3.71 2.66
CA TYR A 80 -7.74 -4.42 1.39
C TYR A 80 -9.00 -4.27 0.53
N ARG A 81 -10.19 -4.36 1.15
CA ARG A 81 -11.47 -4.17 0.44
C ARG A 81 -11.69 -2.73 0.01
N CYS A 82 -11.30 -1.74 0.82
CA CYS A 82 -11.37 -0.33 0.45
C CYS A 82 -10.44 -0.03 -0.73
N VAL A 83 -9.18 -0.47 -0.67
CA VAL A 83 -8.22 -0.30 -1.77
C VAL A 83 -8.75 -0.99 -3.03
N ALA A 84 -9.18 -2.24 -2.94
CA ALA A 84 -9.74 -2.98 -4.09
C ALA A 84 -10.98 -2.28 -4.69
N PHE A 85 -11.77 -1.60 -3.87
CA PHE A 85 -12.93 -0.84 -4.34
C PHE A 85 -12.53 0.38 -5.17
N PHE A 86 -11.49 1.11 -4.76
CA PHE A 86 -11.03 2.32 -5.46
C PHE A 86 -10.02 2.05 -6.58
N ALA A 87 -9.33 0.91 -6.53
CA ALA A 87 -8.29 0.52 -7.48
C ALA A 87 -8.76 0.50 -8.94
N LYS A 88 -10.06 0.21 -9.19
CA LYS A 88 -10.66 0.24 -10.52
C LYS A 88 -10.80 1.63 -11.15
N TYR A 89 -10.67 2.70 -10.37
CA TYR A 89 -10.81 4.08 -10.85
C TYR A 89 -9.47 4.82 -10.88
N ALA A 90 -8.57 4.47 -9.96
CA ALA A 90 -7.31 5.18 -9.78
C ALA A 90 -6.33 4.96 -10.95
N ARG A 91 -5.69 6.06 -11.36
CA ARG A 91 -4.61 6.07 -12.37
C ARG A 91 -3.25 6.35 -11.75
N CYS A 92 -3.22 7.22 -10.74
CA CYS A 92 -2.03 7.58 -9.99
C CYS A 92 -2.19 7.04 -8.56
N ILE A 93 -1.39 6.04 -8.23
CA ILE A 93 -1.48 5.33 -6.96
C ILE A 93 -0.21 5.59 -6.15
N THR A 94 -0.38 6.03 -4.90
CA THR A 94 0.72 6.15 -3.95
C THR A 94 0.39 5.31 -2.71
N ILE A 95 1.28 4.39 -2.36
CA ILE A 95 1.05 3.45 -1.23
C ILE A 95 2.33 3.21 -0.45
N ASP A 96 2.21 2.90 0.83
CA ASP A 96 3.38 2.48 1.62
C ASP A 96 3.77 1.01 1.33
N ALA A 97 5.03 0.67 1.56
CA ALA A 97 5.56 -0.66 1.27
C ALA A 97 4.80 -1.80 1.98
N ALA A 98 4.37 -1.58 3.23
CA ALA A 98 3.54 -2.53 3.96
C ALA A 98 2.16 -2.73 3.32
N ILE A 99 1.58 -1.66 2.73
CA ILE A 99 0.30 -1.71 2.01
C ILE A 99 0.47 -2.39 0.65
N ALA A 100 1.59 -2.16 -0.03
CA ALA A 100 1.94 -2.89 -1.25
C ALA A 100 2.04 -4.40 -0.97
N GLU A 101 2.68 -4.80 0.14
CA GLU A 101 2.72 -6.19 0.57
C GLU A 101 1.33 -6.75 0.88
N LEU A 102 0.50 -6.01 1.61
CA LEU A 102 -0.90 -6.39 1.85
C LEU A 102 -1.67 -6.69 0.55
N ILE A 103 -1.57 -5.83 -0.46
CA ILE A 103 -2.25 -6.01 -1.73
C ILE A 103 -1.76 -7.30 -2.41
N VAL A 104 -0.44 -7.50 -2.46
CA VAL A 104 0.18 -8.70 -3.03
C VAL A 104 -0.28 -9.96 -2.29
N VAL A 105 -0.32 -9.93 -0.96
CA VAL A 105 -0.84 -11.05 -0.14
C VAL A 105 -2.30 -11.33 -0.48
N GLY A 106 -3.13 -10.29 -0.59
CA GLY A 106 -4.56 -10.44 -0.93
C GLY A 106 -4.81 -11.02 -2.32
N LEU A 107 -3.84 -10.91 -3.23
CA LEU A 107 -3.84 -11.56 -4.54
C LEU A 107 -3.30 -13.00 -4.52
N SER A 108 -2.59 -13.40 -3.46
CA SER A 108 -2.00 -14.74 -3.32
C SER A 108 -3.01 -15.76 -2.78
N THR A 109 -2.58 -17.01 -2.59
CA THR A 109 -3.39 -18.04 -1.91
C THR A 109 -3.38 -17.88 -0.38
N MET A 110 -2.64 -16.90 0.13
CA MET A 110 -2.49 -16.66 1.55
C MET A 110 -3.67 -15.88 2.15
N LYS A 111 -4.17 -16.34 3.31
CA LYS A 111 -5.17 -15.59 4.08
C LYS A 111 -4.55 -14.34 4.71
N LEU A 112 -5.20 -13.19 4.56
CA LEU A 112 -4.78 -11.91 5.17
C LEU A 112 -4.57 -12.01 6.69
N SER A 113 -5.39 -12.78 7.40
CA SER A 113 -5.23 -12.97 8.85
C SER A 113 -3.94 -13.69 9.23
N ARG A 114 -3.50 -14.66 8.40
CA ARG A 114 -2.22 -15.34 8.60
C ARG A 114 -1.05 -14.42 8.29
N TRP A 115 -1.19 -13.51 7.32
CA TRP A 115 -0.16 -12.52 7.01
C TRP A 115 -0.03 -11.48 8.11
N HIS A 116 -1.15 -10.98 8.63
CA HIS A 116 -1.15 -10.06 9.77
C HIS A 116 -0.48 -10.67 11.01
N ALA A 117 -0.74 -11.95 11.31
CA ALA A 117 -0.04 -12.65 12.39
C ALA A 117 1.48 -12.74 12.16
N PHE A 118 1.91 -12.96 10.91
CA PHE A 118 3.32 -12.92 10.54
C PHE A 118 3.91 -11.52 10.69
N GLU A 119 3.22 -10.47 10.23
CA GLU A 119 3.67 -9.08 10.38
C GLU A 119 3.82 -8.68 11.85
N THR A 120 2.85 -9.08 12.70
CA THR A 120 2.92 -8.89 14.16
C THR A 120 4.14 -9.60 14.76
N TYR A 121 4.43 -10.83 14.32
CA TYR A 121 5.63 -11.57 14.76
C TYR A 121 6.93 -10.89 14.32
N VAL A 122 6.99 -10.42 13.06
CA VAL A 122 8.12 -9.69 12.49
C VAL A 122 8.41 -8.42 13.30
N GLN A 123 7.37 -7.68 13.70
CA GLN A 123 7.50 -6.51 14.57
C GLN A 123 8.02 -6.90 15.97
N ALA A 124 7.54 -8.01 16.54
CA ALA A 124 7.92 -8.46 17.87
C ALA A 124 9.39 -8.94 17.99
N VAL A 125 9.96 -9.56 16.94
CA VAL A 125 11.36 -10.04 16.96
C VAL A 125 12.40 -8.95 16.73
N GLY A 126 11.96 -7.74 16.36
CA GLY A 126 12.82 -6.59 16.12
C GLY A 126 13.50 -6.55 14.73
N PRO A 127 14.05 -5.38 14.35
CA PRO A 127 14.41 -5.06 12.96
C PRO A 127 15.56 -5.90 12.39
N ILE A 128 16.47 -6.40 13.23
CA ILE A 128 17.63 -7.18 12.78
C ILE A 128 17.18 -8.54 12.23
N VAL A 129 16.31 -9.24 12.97
CA VAL A 129 15.80 -10.56 12.58
C VAL A 129 14.69 -10.43 11.53
N ALA A 130 13.85 -9.38 11.65
CA ALA A 130 12.76 -9.08 10.71
C ALA A 130 13.18 -9.11 9.24
N ASN A 131 14.37 -8.58 8.93
CA ASN A 131 14.88 -8.49 7.55
C ASN A 131 15.18 -9.85 6.90
N GLU A 132 15.31 -10.91 7.68
CA GLU A 132 15.58 -12.27 7.17
C GLU A 132 14.34 -13.18 7.24
N LEU A 133 13.25 -12.70 7.83
CA LEU A 133 12.00 -13.42 7.89
C LEU A 133 11.23 -13.29 6.57
N HIS A 134 10.99 -14.43 5.95
CA HIS A 134 10.21 -14.58 4.73
C HIS A 134 9.16 -15.66 4.93
N MET A 135 8.02 -15.49 4.27
CA MET A 135 6.95 -16.46 4.28
C MET A 135 6.65 -16.90 2.87
N LYS A 136 6.99 -18.15 2.58
CA LYS A 136 6.77 -18.73 1.26
C LYS A 136 5.35 -19.28 1.16
N VAL A 137 4.70 -18.94 0.07
CA VAL A 137 3.36 -19.42 -0.25
C VAL A 137 3.43 -20.40 -1.41
N THR A 138 2.62 -21.46 -1.35
CA THR A 138 2.51 -22.42 -2.46
C THR A 138 2.02 -21.70 -3.70
N LYS A 139 2.84 -21.71 -4.76
CA LYS A 139 2.46 -21.16 -6.06
C LYS A 139 1.33 -22.00 -6.62
N SER A 140 0.19 -21.36 -6.83
CA SER A 140 -0.90 -21.96 -7.58
C SER A 140 -0.93 -21.28 -8.96
N PRO A 141 -1.07 -22.03 -10.07
CA PRO A 141 -1.34 -21.43 -11.35
C PRO A 141 -2.70 -20.74 -11.26
N GLN A 142 -2.66 -19.41 -11.22
CA GLN A 142 -3.85 -18.58 -11.26
C GLN A 142 -4.05 -18.11 -12.70
N PRO A 143 -5.27 -18.17 -13.26
CA PRO A 143 -5.54 -17.59 -14.57
C PRO A 143 -5.12 -16.11 -14.55
N ILE A 144 -4.57 -15.59 -15.65
CA ILE A 144 -4.16 -14.18 -15.76
C ILE A 144 -5.41 -13.32 -15.57
N PRO A 145 -5.63 -12.72 -14.39
CA PRO A 145 -6.84 -11.96 -14.14
C PRO A 145 -6.65 -10.51 -14.61
N ILE A 146 -7.74 -9.77 -14.64
CA ILE A 146 -7.71 -8.30 -14.70
C ILE A 146 -6.74 -7.80 -13.61
N PRO A 147 -5.78 -6.90 -13.93
CA PRO A 147 -4.87 -6.35 -12.94
C PRO A 147 -5.64 -5.68 -11.79
N PHE A 148 -5.08 -5.71 -10.59
CA PHE A 148 -5.68 -5.10 -9.40
C PHE A 148 -5.90 -3.60 -9.59
N PHE A 149 -4.93 -2.92 -10.21
CA PHE A 149 -5.04 -1.54 -10.69
C PHE A 149 -5.13 -1.53 -12.23
N PRO A 150 -6.33 -1.72 -12.81
CA PRO A 150 -6.48 -1.89 -14.26
C PRO A 150 -6.21 -0.61 -15.05
N LEU A 151 -6.35 0.58 -14.43
CA LEU A 151 -6.18 1.89 -15.08
C LEU A 151 -4.88 2.60 -14.65
N ALA A 152 -4.01 1.93 -13.88
CA ALA A 152 -2.79 2.56 -13.39
C ALA A 152 -1.88 2.99 -14.54
N THR A 153 -1.52 4.28 -14.52
CA THR A 153 -0.44 4.86 -15.31
C THR A 153 0.76 5.18 -14.44
N GLU A 154 0.53 5.54 -13.17
CA GLU A 154 1.62 5.85 -12.23
C GLU A 154 1.42 5.11 -10.90
N ILE A 155 2.48 4.46 -10.42
CA ILE A 155 2.51 3.79 -9.12
C ILE A 155 3.74 4.24 -8.37
N THR A 156 3.54 4.80 -7.18
CA THR A 156 4.60 5.17 -6.25
C THR A 156 4.49 4.32 -4.99
N ILE A 157 5.57 3.63 -4.62
CA ILE A 157 5.67 2.93 -3.34
C ILE A 157 6.60 3.72 -2.44
N ARG A 158 6.06 4.21 -1.32
CA ARG A 158 6.83 4.85 -0.25
C ARG A 158 7.39 3.79 0.68
N ALA A 159 8.65 3.92 1.05
CA ALA A 159 9.28 3.02 2.00
C ALA A 159 10.24 3.80 2.90
N LEU A 160 10.17 3.59 4.20
CA LEU A 160 11.30 3.88 5.06
C LEU A 160 12.41 2.87 4.80
N THR A 161 13.65 3.20 5.15
CA THR A 161 14.76 2.25 5.06
C THR A 161 14.50 0.97 5.86
N SER A 162 13.77 1.07 6.98
CA SER A 162 13.30 -0.06 7.81
C SER A 162 12.29 -0.97 7.09
N ASP A 163 11.54 -0.42 6.14
CA ASP A 163 10.39 -1.09 5.51
C ASP A 163 10.75 -1.78 4.20
N LEU A 164 12.01 -1.66 3.76
CA LEU A 164 12.48 -2.28 2.51
C LEU A 164 12.32 -3.80 2.51
N SER A 165 12.28 -4.44 3.68
CA SER A 165 12.00 -5.88 3.79
C SER A 165 10.65 -6.27 3.17
N HIS A 166 9.61 -5.45 3.31
CA HIS A 166 8.30 -5.67 2.67
C HIS A 166 8.42 -5.81 1.15
N LEU A 167 9.22 -4.95 0.50
CA LEU A 167 9.44 -4.99 -0.95
C LEU A 167 10.11 -6.29 -1.40
N SER A 168 11.01 -6.83 -0.57
CA SER A 168 11.74 -8.07 -0.89
C SER A 168 10.94 -9.35 -0.66
N ARG A 169 9.84 -9.27 0.11
CA ARG A 169 8.92 -10.38 0.38
C ARG A 169 7.83 -10.52 -0.67
N LEU A 170 7.51 -9.45 -1.43
CA LEU A 170 6.51 -9.49 -2.51
C LEU A 170 6.62 -10.72 -3.44
N PRO A 171 7.82 -11.16 -3.86
CA PRO A 171 7.96 -12.32 -4.74
C PRO A 171 7.63 -13.66 -4.06
N ASP A 172 7.74 -13.76 -2.74
CA ASP A 172 7.51 -15.01 -1.98
C ASP A 172 6.04 -15.40 -1.89
N TYR A 173 5.14 -14.44 -2.12
CA TYR A 173 3.70 -14.66 -2.22
C TYR A 173 3.28 -15.27 -3.56
N GLY A 174 4.21 -15.45 -4.51
CA GLY A 174 3.96 -16.14 -5.77
C GLY A 174 3.03 -15.37 -6.72
N VAL A 175 2.88 -14.05 -6.52
CA VAL A 175 2.06 -13.18 -7.36
C VAL A 175 2.94 -12.54 -8.44
N SER A 176 2.54 -12.67 -9.70
CA SER A 176 3.17 -11.97 -10.81
C SER A 176 2.84 -10.47 -10.76
N VAL A 177 3.82 -9.62 -11.07
CA VAL A 177 3.64 -8.16 -11.13
C VAL A 177 2.51 -7.74 -12.08
N ARG A 178 2.25 -8.52 -13.14
CA ARG A 178 1.14 -8.32 -14.09
C ARG A 178 -0.25 -8.41 -13.45
N ARG A 179 -0.35 -8.96 -12.24
CA ARG A 179 -1.59 -8.95 -11.45
C ARG A 179 -1.82 -7.65 -10.70
N LEU A 180 -0.79 -6.81 -10.55
CA LEU A 180 -0.94 -5.50 -9.93
C LEU A 180 -1.33 -4.44 -10.96
N PHE A 181 -0.62 -4.38 -12.07
CA PHE A 181 -0.83 -3.37 -13.12
C PHE A 181 -0.48 -3.93 -14.49
N ASN A 182 -0.91 -3.21 -15.52
CA ASN A 182 -0.55 -3.53 -16.90
C ASN A 182 0.75 -2.78 -17.30
N GLU A 183 1.80 -3.52 -17.63
CA GLU A 183 3.10 -2.99 -18.06
C GLU A 183 2.99 -2.10 -19.32
N SER A 184 1.99 -2.32 -20.18
CA SER A 184 1.82 -1.53 -21.41
C SER A 184 1.25 -0.14 -21.17
N THR A 185 0.37 0.01 -20.16
CA THR A 185 -0.26 1.29 -19.80
C THR A 185 0.49 2.03 -18.70
N LEU A 186 1.33 1.32 -17.94
CA LEU A 186 2.15 1.94 -16.92
C LEU A 186 3.16 2.89 -17.58
N GLU A 187 3.18 4.13 -17.11
CA GLU A 187 4.09 5.20 -17.52
C GLU A 187 5.19 5.40 -16.48
N LEU A 188 4.88 5.19 -15.19
CA LEU A 188 5.82 5.36 -14.09
C LEU A 188 5.61 4.34 -12.96
N LEU A 189 6.67 3.64 -12.58
CA LEU A 189 6.82 2.93 -11.32
C LEU A 189 7.94 3.56 -10.51
N ARG A 190 7.58 4.19 -9.39
CA ARG A 190 8.51 4.92 -8.53
C ARG A 190 8.63 4.23 -7.17
N ILE A 191 9.84 4.11 -6.67
CA ILE A 191 10.09 3.82 -5.25
C ILE A 191 10.65 5.09 -4.60
N ASN A 192 9.92 5.64 -3.64
CA ASN A 192 10.38 6.76 -2.86
C ASN A 192 10.88 6.26 -1.50
N ILE A 193 12.19 6.31 -1.29
CA ILE A 193 12.83 5.90 -0.05
C ILE A 193 13.03 7.15 0.80
N VAL A 194 12.37 7.20 1.95
CA VAL A 194 12.50 8.29 2.91
C VAL A 194 13.49 7.88 3.99
N ASP A 195 14.56 8.66 4.18
CA ASP A 195 15.55 8.36 5.22
C ASP A 195 15.06 8.80 6.61
N THR A 196 15.17 7.94 7.61
CA THR A 196 14.74 8.24 8.98
C THR A 196 15.68 9.20 9.70
N ALA A 197 16.84 9.54 9.12
CA ALA A 197 17.71 10.60 9.63
C ALA A 197 17.01 11.97 9.71
N SER A 198 15.99 12.21 8.88
CA SER A 198 15.13 13.41 8.90
C SER A 198 13.83 13.23 9.72
N ALA A 199 13.53 12.01 10.18
CA ALA A 199 12.30 11.66 10.91
C ALA A 199 12.51 11.49 12.43
N SER A 200 13.53 12.14 13.00
CA SER A 200 13.78 12.06 14.44
C SER A 200 12.70 12.81 15.23
N ARG A 201 11.64 12.11 15.65
CA ARG A 201 10.89 12.48 16.87
C ARG A 201 10.37 11.30 17.69
N TYR A 202 10.34 10.06 17.16
CA TYR A 202 9.77 8.93 17.91
C TYR A 202 10.49 7.59 17.67
N GLU A 203 11.79 7.49 17.93
CA GLU A 203 12.37 6.18 18.27
C GLU A 203 13.37 6.33 19.42
N VAL A 204 12.96 5.85 20.60
CA VAL A 204 13.85 5.50 21.71
C VAL A 204 14.64 4.27 21.26
N GLY A 205 15.95 4.44 21.09
CA GLY A 205 16.86 3.30 20.96
C GLY A 205 17.80 3.41 19.77
N SER A 206 19.05 3.72 20.06
CA SER A 206 20.20 3.75 19.17
C SER A 206 20.55 2.38 18.55
N ALA A 207 19.62 1.75 17.81
CA ALA A 207 19.79 0.46 17.13
C ALA A 207 19.61 0.52 15.59
N CYS A 208 19.01 1.59 15.05
CA CYS A 208 18.72 1.70 13.61
C CYS A 208 19.94 1.95 12.70
N ARG A 209 21.17 2.04 13.25
CA ARG A 209 22.41 2.25 12.47
C ARG A 209 22.93 0.99 11.73
N HIS A 210 22.20 -0.12 11.79
CA HIS A 210 22.62 -1.40 11.21
C HIS A 210 21.61 -2.03 10.26
N ILE A 211 20.95 -1.23 9.41
CA ILE A 211 20.28 -1.78 8.22
C ILE A 211 21.38 -2.21 7.24
N LYS A 212 21.93 -3.41 7.45
CA LYS A 212 23.14 -3.88 6.76
C LYS A 212 22.94 -4.16 5.26
N ARG A 213 21.72 -4.09 4.70
CA ARG A 213 21.43 -4.59 3.34
C ARG A 213 20.27 -3.91 2.57
N PRO A 214 20.12 -2.57 2.56
CA PRO A 214 19.06 -1.92 1.77
C PRO A 214 19.13 -2.30 0.28
N HIS A 215 20.36 -2.44 -0.25
CA HIS A 215 20.59 -2.89 -1.63
C HIS A 215 20.08 -4.30 -1.93
N LYS A 216 20.13 -5.24 -0.98
CA LYS A 216 19.65 -6.61 -1.21
C LYS A 216 18.14 -6.62 -1.42
N HIS A 217 17.40 -5.95 -0.53
CA HIS A 217 15.95 -5.86 -0.62
C HIS A 217 15.51 -5.19 -1.93
N MET A 218 16.19 -4.10 -2.28
CA MET A 218 15.92 -3.38 -3.52
C MET A 218 16.24 -4.22 -4.77
N ASN A 219 17.34 -4.97 -4.77
CA ASN A 219 17.69 -5.86 -5.88
C ASN A 219 16.67 -6.98 -6.08
N THR A 220 16.15 -7.56 -4.99
CA THR A 220 15.07 -8.54 -5.06
C THR A 220 13.80 -7.93 -5.66
N PHE A 221 13.41 -6.75 -5.19
CA PHE A 221 12.26 -6.03 -5.70
C PHE A 221 12.40 -5.68 -7.19
N LYS A 222 13.53 -5.09 -7.60
CA LYS A 222 13.83 -4.73 -9.00
C LYS A 222 13.73 -5.92 -9.95
N LYS A 223 14.23 -7.09 -9.52
CA LYS A 223 14.11 -8.33 -10.30
C LYS A 223 12.65 -8.76 -10.46
N TRP A 224 11.83 -8.63 -9.43
CA TRP A 224 10.43 -9.04 -9.45
C TRP A 224 9.53 -8.14 -10.29
N VAL A 225 9.75 -6.83 -10.27
CA VAL A 225 9.01 -5.88 -11.12
C VAL A 225 9.57 -5.76 -12.55
N HIS A 226 10.57 -6.56 -12.89
CA HIS A 226 11.30 -6.48 -14.17
C HIS A 226 11.79 -5.05 -14.47
N ALA A 227 12.42 -4.38 -13.50
CA ALA A 227 12.82 -2.98 -13.62
C ALA A 227 13.69 -2.68 -14.86
N ALA A 228 14.48 -3.66 -15.34
CA ALA A 228 15.26 -3.53 -16.56
C ALA A 228 14.38 -3.42 -17.83
N GLU A 229 13.22 -4.06 -17.85
CA GLU A 229 12.25 -4.02 -18.96
C GLU A 229 11.43 -2.72 -18.94
N LEU A 230 11.22 -2.15 -17.75
CA LEU A 230 10.54 -0.87 -17.57
C LEU A 230 11.37 0.33 -18.08
N ARG A 231 12.70 0.19 -18.23
CA ARG A 231 13.59 1.25 -18.73
C ARG A 231 13.39 2.56 -17.97
N GLU A 232 13.07 3.64 -18.66
CA GLU A 232 12.81 4.99 -18.13
C GLU A 232 11.54 5.08 -17.28
N LYS A 233 10.63 4.09 -17.38
CA LYS A 233 9.41 4.04 -16.57
C LYS A 233 9.70 3.68 -15.11
N TYR A 234 10.86 3.12 -14.79
CA TYR A 234 11.23 2.80 -13.41
C TYR A 234 12.13 3.87 -12.81
N VAL A 235 11.74 4.41 -11.66
CA VAL A 235 12.50 5.45 -10.94
C VAL A 235 12.68 5.07 -9.47
N GLN A 236 13.88 5.29 -8.94
CA GLN A 236 14.17 5.17 -7.52
C GLN A 236 14.60 6.55 -7.00
N GLN A 237 13.86 7.10 -6.04
CA GLN A 237 14.11 8.39 -5.42
C GLN A 237 14.49 8.21 -3.95
N TYR A 238 15.36 9.10 -3.46
CA TYR A 238 15.76 9.22 -2.07
C TYR A 238 15.35 10.60 -1.60
N SER A 239 14.55 10.67 -0.53
CA SER A 239 14.01 11.91 0.05
C SER A 239 14.40 12.06 1.51
#